data_AF-A0A0M2PJM6-F1
#
_entry.id   AF-A0A0M2PJM6-F1
#
_cell.length_a   1.000
_cell.length_b   1.000
_cell.length_c   1.000
_cell.angle_alpha   90.00
_cell.angle_beta   90.00
_cell.angle_gamma   90.00
#
_symmetry.space_group_name_H-M   'P 1'
#
loop_
_entity.id
_entity.type
_entity.pdbx_description
1 polymer ?
#
loop_
_entity_poly.entity_id
_entity_poly.type
_entity_poly.pdbx_seq_one_letter_code
_entity_poly.pdbx_strand_id
1 'polypeptide(L)'
;MNIIDFLQETKKTTLLENHHLNLPDLSFFRKCNEQYQINRGVYNTIDNWFFEYGIIHVIHRRIYILAFLNYVSETKRDGSTISKYIRFGHGGLTSALNSFVTNYINGYKDMKNFFQLND
;
A
#
# COMPACT_ATOMS: atom_id res chain seq x y z
N MET A 1 15.75 19.62 -9.51
CA MET A 1 14.64 19.54 -8.53
C MET A 1 15.15 18.75 -7.35
N ASN A 2 15.31 19.39 -6.19
CA ASN A 2 15.85 18.71 -5.02
C ASN A 2 14.71 17.97 -4.27
N ILE A 3 15.08 17.01 -3.42
CA ILE A 3 14.12 16.21 -2.64
C ILE A 3 13.24 17.09 -1.74
N ILE A 4 13.78 18.18 -1.21
CA ILE A 4 13.04 19.18 -0.42
C ILE A 4 12.00 19.91 -1.28
N ASP A 5 12.29 20.23 -2.54
CA ASP A 5 11.34 20.88 -3.46
C ASP A 5 10.17 19.93 -3.79
N PHE A 6 10.46 18.64 -4.00
CA PHE A 6 9.43 17.61 -4.17
C PHE A 6 8.57 17.45 -2.91
N LEU A 7 9.20 17.43 -1.74
CA LEU A 7 8.48 17.36 -0.46
C LEU A 7 7.65 18.64 -0.19
N GLN A 8 8.09 19.81 -0.66
CA GLN A 8 7.33 21.05 -0.56
C GLN A 8 6.13 21.10 -1.51
N GLU A 9 6.27 20.58 -2.74
CA GLU A 9 5.14 20.43 -3.67
C GLU A 9 4.10 19.43 -3.14
N THR A 10 4.53 18.32 -2.53
CA THR A 10 3.62 17.35 -1.92
C THR A 10 2.87 17.87 -0.70
N LYS A 11 3.39 18.90 0.00
CA LYS A 11 2.67 19.57 1.10
C LYS A 11 1.54 20.50 0.62
N LYS A 12 1.52 20.88 -0.66
CA LYS A 12 0.55 21.86 -1.20
C LYS A 12 -0.77 21.22 -1.67
N THR A 13 -0.82 19.90 -1.74
CA THR A 13 -2.02 19.11 -2.07
C THR A 13 -2.23 18.16 -0.89
N THR A 14 -3.33 18.29 -0.16
CA THR A 14 -3.61 17.36 0.94
C THR A 14 -3.72 15.93 0.38
N LEU A 15 -3.41 14.89 1.16
CA LEU A 15 -3.57 13.49 0.70
C LEU A 15 -5.02 13.20 0.24
N LEU A 16 -5.98 13.95 0.78
CA LEU A 16 -7.40 13.94 0.42
C LEU A 16 -7.68 14.52 -0.97
N GLU A 17 -6.79 15.33 -1.54
CA GLU A 17 -6.92 15.92 -2.88
C GLU A 17 -6.17 15.10 -3.94
N ASN A 18 -5.45 14.05 -3.53
CA ASN A 18 -4.73 13.20 -4.48
C ASN A 18 -5.74 12.44 -5.37
N HIS A 19 -5.82 12.84 -6.64
CA HIS A 19 -6.75 12.26 -7.61
C HIS A 19 -6.64 10.73 -7.70
N HIS A 20 -5.44 10.17 -7.58
CA HIS A 20 -5.23 8.72 -7.66
C HIS A 20 -5.78 7.98 -6.44
N LEU A 21 -5.55 8.53 -5.24
CA LEU A 21 -6.07 7.96 -4.00
C LEU A 21 -7.59 8.12 -3.87
N ASN A 22 -8.22 9.04 -4.61
CA ASN A 22 -9.66 9.28 -4.60
C ASN A 22 -10.42 8.60 -5.76
N LEU A 23 -9.74 7.79 -6.58
CA LEU A 23 -10.42 7.05 -7.65
C LEU A 23 -11.55 6.16 -7.11
N PRO A 24 -12.61 5.90 -7.88
CA PRO A 24 -13.58 4.85 -7.53
C PRO A 24 -12.87 3.50 -7.33
N ASP A 25 -13.41 2.63 -6.45
CA ASP A 25 -12.74 1.37 -6.06
C ASP A 25 -12.31 0.51 -7.23
N LEU A 26 -13.17 0.38 -8.26
CA LEU A 26 -12.83 -0.38 -9.47
C LEU A 26 -11.62 0.21 -10.20
N SER A 27 -11.56 1.53 -10.33
CA SER A 27 -10.49 2.24 -11.02
C SER A 27 -9.18 2.19 -10.22
N PHE A 28 -9.26 2.32 -8.89
CA PHE A 28 -8.10 2.15 -8.02
C PHE A 28 -7.55 0.73 -8.10
N PHE A 29 -8.41 -0.28 -7.99
CA PHE A 29 -8.04 -1.68 -8.16
C PHE A 29 -7.39 -1.95 -9.52
N ARG A 30 -7.94 -1.42 -10.63
CA ARG A 30 -7.38 -1.60 -11.97
C ARG A 30 -5.94 -1.10 -12.05
N LYS A 31 -5.65 0.07 -11.46
CA LYS A 31 -4.26 0.55 -11.35
C LYS A 31 -3.36 -0.41 -10.58
N CYS A 32 -3.82 -0.93 -9.44
CA CYS A 32 -3.07 -1.93 -8.68
C CYS A 32 -2.84 -3.22 -9.48
N ASN A 33 -3.83 -3.67 -10.25
CA ASN A 33 -3.73 -4.84 -11.11
C ASN A 33 -2.73 -4.60 -12.26
N GLU A 34 -2.78 -3.46 -12.93
CA GLU A 34 -1.87 -3.12 -14.03
C GLU A 34 -0.41 -3.05 -13.56
N GLN A 35 -0.17 -2.41 -12.42
CA GLN A 35 1.19 -2.17 -11.92
C GLN A 35 1.79 -3.39 -11.20
N TYR A 36 1.00 -4.04 -10.33
CA TYR A 36 1.50 -5.09 -9.44
C TYR A 36 0.99 -6.48 -9.79
N GLN A 37 0.14 -6.59 -10.81
CA GLN A 37 -0.41 -7.86 -11.27
C GLN A 37 -1.01 -8.69 -10.13
N ILE A 38 -1.85 -8.06 -9.31
CA ILE A 38 -2.67 -8.74 -8.30
C ILE A 38 -4.08 -8.98 -8.83
N ASN A 39 -4.70 -10.08 -8.45
CA ASN A 39 -6.12 -10.29 -8.75
C ASN A 39 -7.03 -9.57 -7.73
N ARG A 40 -8.33 -9.48 -8.02
CA ARG A 40 -9.32 -8.81 -7.16
C ARG A 40 -9.42 -9.43 -5.77
N GLY A 41 -9.33 -10.76 -5.67
CA GLY A 41 -9.39 -11.45 -4.38
C GLY A 41 -8.24 -11.04 -3.46
N VAL A 42 -7.02 -11.02 -3.99
CA VAL A 42 -5.82 -10.55 -3.27
C VAL A 42 -5.98 -9.10 -2.83
N TYR A 43 -6.40 -8.20 -3.73
CA TYR A 43 -6.63 -6.80 -3.39
C TYR A 43 -7.64 -6.65 -2.22
N ASN A 44 -8.79 -7.33 -2.32
CA ASN A 44 -9.83 -7.26 -1.30
C ASN A 44 -9.34 -7.78 0.05
N THR A 45 -8.57 -8.88 0.06
CA THR A 45 -7.99 -9.40 1.30
C THR A 45 -7.01 -8.41 1.93
N ILE A 46 -6.16 -7.75 1.13
CA ILE A 46 -5.23 -6.73 1.65
C ILE A 46 -6.01 -5.54 2.25
N ASP A 47 -7.01 -5.02 1.54
CA ASP A 47 -7.82 -3.89 1.99
C ASP A 47 -8.54 -4.21 3.31
N ASN A 48 -9.23 -5.36 3.36
CA ASN A 48 -9.90 -5.83 4.58
C ASN A 48 -8.91 -6.04 5.73
N TRP A 49 -7.74 -6.63 5.46
CA TRP A 49 -6.73 -6.86 6.50
C TRP A 49 -6.24 -5.54 7.09
N PHE A 50 -5.97 -4.51 6.28
CA PHE A 50 -5.57 -3.20 6.79
C PHE A 50 -6.70 -2.47 7.53
N PHE A 51 -7.96 -2.69 7.13
CA PHE A 51 -9.10 -2.19 7.87
C PHE A 51 -9.18 -2.84 9.27
N GLU A 52 -9.10 -4.16 9.34
CA GLU A 52 -9.09 -4.92 10.60
C GLU A 52 -7.88 -4.58 11.48
N TYR A 53 -6.74 -4.25 10.86
CA TYR A 53 -5.54 -3.76 11.56
C TYR A 53 -5.72 -2.35 12.18
N GLY A 54 -6.79 -1.63 11.81
CA GLY A 54 -7.15 -0.33 12.38
C GLY A 54 -6.94 0.88 11.46
N ILE A 55 -6.65 0.68 10.18
CA ILE A 55 -6.53 1.79 9.21
C ILE A 55 -7.92 2.06 8.62
N ILE A 56 -8.69 2.92 9.29
CA ILE A 56 -10.13 3.09 9.01
C ILE A 56 -10.42 3.95 7.78
N HIS A 57 -9.58 4.95 7.48
CA HIS A 57 -9.80 5.84 6.34
C HIS A 57 -9.34 5.18 5.04
N VAL A 58 -10.22 5.17 4.03
CA VAL A 58 -9.96 4.53 2.72
C VAL A 58 -8.72 5.11 2.04
N ILE A 59 -8.50 6.42 2.12
CA ILE A 59 -7.32 7.09 1.56
C ILE A 59 -6.03 6.56 2.22
N HIS A 60 -6.04 6.42 3.55
CA HIS A 60 -4.90 5.86 4.26
C HIS A 60 -4.69 4.38 3.89
N ARG A 61 -5.75 3.55 3.88
CA ARG A 61 -5.61 2.14 3.44
C ARG A 61 -5.00 2.02 2.06
N ARG A 62 -5.41 2.86 1.11
CA ARG A 62 -4.87 2.87 -0.25
C ARG A 62 -3.38 3.18 -0.28
N ILE A 63 -2.90 4.08 0.58
CA ILE A 63 -1.46 4.33 0.74
C ILE A 63 -0.76 3.07 1.25
N TYR A 64 -1.28 2.43 2.30
CA TYR A 64 -0.71 1.21 2.86
C TYR A 64 -0.75 0.03 1.87
N ILE A 65 -1.82 -0.11 1.08
CA ILE A 65 -1.92 -1.08 -0.01
C ILE A 65 -0.80 -0.85 -1.02
N LEU A 66 -0.61 0.38 -1.52
CA LEU A 66 0.45 0.68 -2.49
C LEU A 66 1.85 0.41 -1.92
N ALA A 67 2.09 0.80 -0.67
CA ALA A 67 3.36 0.55 0.01
C ALA A 67 3.63 -0.96 0.18
N PHE A 68 2.63 -1.73 0.62
CA PHE A 68 2.74 -3.18 0.74
C PHE A 68 2.99 -3.85 -0.61
N LEU A 69 2.24 -3.47 -1.65
CA LEU A 69 2.40 -4.01 -2.99
C LEU A 69 3.79 -3.71 -3.57
N ASN A 70 4.32 -2.51 -3.30
CA ASN A 70 5.69 -2.17 -3.67
C ASN A 70 6.70 -3.07 -2.95
N TYR A 71 6.58 -3.22 -1.62
CA TYR A 71 7.42 -4.08 -0.80
C TYR A 71 7.47 -5.54 -1.32
N VAL A 72 6.32 -6.15 -1.61
CA VAL A 72 6.30 -7.54 -2.12
C VAL A 72 6.71 -7.65 -3.59
N SER A 73 6.67 -6.55 -4.35
CA SER A 73 7.15 -6.54 -5.74
C SER A 73 8.67 -6.45 -5.83
N GLU A 74 9.31 -5.73 -4.91
CA GLU A 74 10.76 -5.57 -4.85
C GLU A 74 11.46 -6.86 -4.40
N THR A 75 10.86 -7.59 -3.46
CA THR A 75 11.37 -8.89 -2.98
C THR A 75 11.33 -10.00 -4.04
N LYS A 76 10.62 -9.81 -5.16
CA LYS A 76 10.54 -10.78 -6.27
C LYS A 76 11.47 -10.50 -7.45
N ARG A 77 12.23 -9.39 -7.44
CA ARG A 77 13.16 -9.08 -8.55
C ARG A 77 14.38 -10.00 -8.59
N ASP A 78 14.64 -10.77 -7.53
CA ASP A 78 15.63 -11.85 -7.52
C ASP A 78 15.08 -13.15 -8.15
N GLY A 79 15.01 -13.14 -9.48
CA GLY A 79 15.53 -14.26 -10.27
C GLY A 79 14.67 -15.48 -10.60
N SER A 80 13.43 -15.68 -10.11
CA SER A 80 12.65 -16.83 -10.58
C SER A 80 11.13 -16.69 -10.41
N THR A 81 10.41 -16.58 -11.53
CA THR A 81 9.14 -17.27 -11.87
C THR A 81 8.37 -16.48 -12.96
N ILE A 82 8.04 -17.16 -14.06
CA ILE A 82 7.32 -16.69 -15.25
C ILE A 82 5.80 -16.52 -14.97
N SER A 83 5.41 -16.06 -13.78
CA SER A 83 4.00 -15.86 -13.42
C SER A 83 3.64 -14.39 -13.58
N LYS A 84 2.68 -14.09 -14.47
CA LYS A 84 2.11 -12.76 -14.63
C LYS A 84 1.65 -12.16 -13.29
N TYR A 85 1.13 -12.97 -12.36
CA TYR A 85 0.53 -12.50 -11.11
C TYR A 85 1.38 -12.76 -9.86
N ILE A 86 1.27 -11.87 -8.87
CA ILE A 86 1.76 -12.13 -7.50
C ILE A 86 0.89 -13.23 -6.90
N ARG A 87 1.50 -14.41 -6.71
CA ARG A 87 0.88 -15.53 -6.01
C ARG A 87 1.35 -15.55 -4.56
N PHE A 88 0.40 -15.84 -3.68
CA PHE A 88 0.62 -16.16 -2.28
C PHE A 88 0.20 -17.61 -2.08
N GLY A 89 1.05 -18.42 -1.45
CA GLY A 89 0.65 -19.75 -0.98
C GLY A 89 -0.39 -19.65 0.13
N HIS A 90 -0.89 -20.79 0.62
CA HIS A 90 -1.81 -20.83 1.75
C HIS A 90 -1.21 -20.08 2.96
N GLY A 91 -1.93 -19.08 3.49
CA GLY A 91 -1.46 -18.20 4.58
C GLY A 91 -0.32 -17.23 4.22
N GLY A 92 0.23 -17.29 3.00
CA GLY A 92 1.40 -16.51 2.59
C GLY A 92 1.15 -15.00 2.53
N LEU A 93 -0.08 -14.59 2.19
CA LEU A 93 -0.45 -13.18 2.14
C LEU A 93 -0.46 -12.54 3.52
N THR A 94 -1.13 -13.17 4.49
CA THR A 94 -1.18 -12.72 5.88
C THR A 94 0.21 -12.68 6.52
N SER A 95 1.05 -13.68 6.24
CA SER A 95 2.46 -13.68 6.71
C SER A 95 3.25 -12.49 6.14
N ALA A 96 3.12 -12.21 4.83
CA ALA A 96 3.77 -11.07 4.21
C ALA A 96 3.28 -9.72 4.78
N LEU A 97 1.98 -9.59 5.06
CA LEU A 97 1.40 -8.39 5.68
C LEU A 97 1.96 -8.16 7.08
N ASN A 98 2.02 -9.20 7.92
CA ASN A 98 2.62 -9.11 9.24
C ASN A 98 4.10 -8.71 9.18
N SER A 99 4.87 -9.29 8.26
CA SER A 99 6.27 -8.92 8.04
C SER A 99 6.43 -7.47 7.60
N PHE A 100 5.58 -7.00 6.68
CA PHE A 100 5.59 -5.61 6.22
C PHE A 100 5.32 -4.65 7.38
N VAL A 101 4.26 -4.89 8.16
CA VAL A 101 3.90 -4.05 9.30
C VAL A 101 5.00 -4.06 10.37
N THR A 102 5.57 -5.22 10.68
CA THR A 102 6.64 -5.34 11.67
C THR A 102 7.89 -4.57 11.26
N ASN A 103 8.32 -4.70 10.01
CA ASN A 103 9.58 -4.11 9.53
C ASN A 103 9.47 -2.62 9.17
N TYR A 104 8.31 -2.16 8.68
CA TYR A 104 8.18 -0.80 8.13
C TYR A 104 7.25 0.12 8.94
N ILE A 105 6.26 -0.43 9.64
CA ILE A 105 5.28 0.39 10.37
C ILE A 105 5.63 0.45 11.86
N ASN A 106 5.97 -0.68 12.47
CA ASN A 106 6.31 -0.74 13.89
C ASN A 106 7.79 -0.46 14.17
N GLY A 107 8.67 -0.72 13.19
CA GLY A 107 10.10 -0.33 13.24
C GLY A 107 10.32 1.18 13.16
N TYR A 108 9.39 1.91 12.53
CA TYR A 108 9.34 3.37 12.50
C TYR A 108 8.17 3.86 13.35
N LYS A 109 8.42 4.07 14.66
CA LYS A 109 7.44 4.62 15.63
C LYS A 109 6.75 5.92 15.17
N ASP A 110 7.25 6.58 14.13
CA ASP A 110 6.76 7.86 13.63
C ASP A 110 5.56 7.78 12.67
N MET A 111 5.30 6.64 12.00
CA MET A 111 4.20 6.59 11.01
C MET A 111 2.81 6.63 11.67
N LYS A 112 2.67 6.11 12.90
CA LYS A 112 1.43 6.25 13.68
C LYS A 112 1.18 7.70 14.13
N ASN A 113 2.24 8.46 14.40
CA ASN A 113 2.15 9.89 14.70
C ASN A 113 1.88 10.74 13.45
N PHE A 114 2.32 10.29 12.27
CA PHE A 114 2.15 11.02 11.01
C PHE A 114 0.70 11.06 10.50
N PHE A 115 -0.13 10.05 10.82
CA PHE A 115 -1.54 10.00 10.40
C PHE A 115 -2.54 10.36 11.50
N GLN A 116 -2.09 10.65 12.73
CA GLN A 116 -2.88 11.41 13.67
C GLN A 116 -2.84 12.89 13.24
N LEU A 117 -3.62 13.23 12.23
CA LEU A 117 -4.09 14.60 12.09
C LEU A 117 -5.03 14.84 13.26
N ASN A 118 -4.69 15.82 14.08
CA ASN A 118 -5.56 16.34 15.14
C ASN A 118 -6.95 16.59 14.56
N ASP A 119 -7.92 15.79 15.00
CA ASP A 119 -9.07 16.22 15.79
C ASP A 119 -9.74 15.00 16.46
#